data_AF-A0A6J2U4B6-F1
#
_entry.id   AF-A0A6J2U4B6-F1
#
_cell.length_a   1.000
_cell.length_b   1.000
_cell.length_c   1.000
_cell.angle_alpha   90.00
_cell.angle_beta   90.00
_cell.angle_gamma   90.00
#
_symmetry.space_group_name_H-M   'P 1'
#
loop_
_entity.id
_entity.type
_entity.pdbx_description
1 polymer ?
#
loop_
_entity_poly.entity_id
_entity_poly.type
_entity_poly.pdbx_seq_one_letter_code
_entity_poly.pdbx_strand_id
1 'polypeptide(L)'
;MIEKPKYVCINCGHGVRDLHKNYSNTVKTTHCEQCKKVADKYIEFEELIILLDALLLSQQAFRHMIYNDSFKLYWKISLVLLLLESFALCRQRRDDESGSPVNEKSFYMCVLQNIGDYVFITLLLLLVTTLRGGIKFPKAGLGSFTITLLKAVVISNLSKFFLLPILVWRNNTTDLGSQLHYMLVTSHNLCSLILAYEVVGASVSRKRWLTSLFVIGVFLLKEYLKLVAARHSQNILA
;
A
#
# COMPACT_ATOMS: atom_id res chain seq x y z
N MET A 1 9.61 -3.08 -36.29
CA MET A 1 9.89 -2.26 -35.10
C MET A 1 9.40 -3.04 -33.88
N ILE A 2 10.26 -3.39 -32.93
CA ILE A 2 9.85 -4.15 -31.75
C ILE A 2 9.23 -3.16 -30.76
N GLU A 3 7.91 -3.07 -30.75
CA GLU A 3 7.18 -2.28 -29.77
C GLU A 3 7.45 -2.83 -28.36
N LYS A 4 7.74 -1.91 -27.43
CA LYS A 4 8.10 -2.26 -26.05
C LYS A 4 6.87 -2.73 -25.27
N PRO A 5 7.02 -3.69 -24.34
CA PRO A 5 5.91 -4.12 -23.50
C PRO A 5 5.46 -2.96 -22.60
N LYS A 6 4.15 -2.67 -22.62
CA LYS A 6 3.51 -1.60 -21.84
C LYS A 6 2.89 -2.13 -20.54
N TYR A 7 2.56 -3.42 -20.51
CA TYR A 7 1.85 -4.08 -19.40
C TYR A 7 2.69 -5.21 -18.81
N VAL A 8 2.22 -5.77 -17.70
CA VAL A 8 2.89 -6.87 -16.99
C VAL A 8 1.91 -8.01 -16.77
N CYS A 9 2.33 -9.26 -16.99
CA CYS A 9 1.51 -10.41 -16.69
C CYS A 9 1.30 -10.57 -15.18
N ILE A 10 0.05 -10.66 -14.73
CA ILE A 10 -0.30 -10.81 -13.31
C ILE A 10 0.23 -12.11 -12.70
N ASN A 11 0.48 -13.14 -13.52
CA ASN A 11 0.91 -14.47 -13.08
C ASN A 11 2.43 -14.60 -12.90
N CYS A 12 3.23 -14.18 -13.88
CA CYS A 12 4.68 -14.35 -13.86
C CYS A 12 5.49 -13.05 -13.79
N GLY A 13 4.87 -11.88 -13.95
CA GLY A 13 5.58 -10.60 -13.99
C GLY A 13 6.30 -10.32 -15.32
N HIS A 14 6.15 -11.17 -16.34
CA HIS A 14 6.71 -10.92 -17.66
C HIS A 14 6.02 -9.74 -18.36
N GLY A 15 6.78 -8.91 -19.09
CA GLY A 15 6.22 -7.80 -19.84
C GLY A 15 5.33 -8.27 -21.00
N VAL A 16 4.15 -7.67 -21.15
CA VAL A 16 3.18 -7.98 -22.20
C VAL A 16 2.89 -6.71 -23.00
N ARG A 17 2.71 -6.86 -24.32
CA ARG A 17 2.45 -5.72 -25.22
C ARG A 17 1.01 -5.21 -25.10
N ASP A 18 0.06 -6.13 -25.22
CA ASP A 18 -1.39 -5.85 -25.15
C ASP A 18 -2.06 -6.84 -24.22
N LEU A 19 -2.97 -6.36 -23.37
CA LEU A 19 -3.76 -7.21 -22.46
C LEU A 19 -5.01 -7.80 -23.12
N HIS A 20 -5.52 -7.12 -24.16
CA HIS A 20 -6.65 -7.56 -24.95
C HIS A 20 -6.43 -7.29 -26.43
N LYS A 21 -7.09 -8.09 -27.27
CA LYS A 21 -7.21 -7.85 -28.70
C LYS A 21 -8.68 -7.59 -29.03
N ASN A 22 -8.92 -6.49 -29.73
CA ASN A 22 -10.24 -6.18 -30.26
C ASN A 22 -10.38 -6.90 -31.60
N TYR A 23 -11.18 -7.96 -31.61
CA TYR A 23 -11.75 -8.50 -32.85
C TYR A 23 -13.03 -7.73 -33.16
N SER A 24 -13.46 -7.73 -34.42
CA SER A 24 -14.54 -6.90 -34.95
C SER A 24 -15.78 -6.83 -34.05
N ASN A 25 -16.14 -7.96 -33.42
CA ASN A 25 -17.30 -8.07 -32.53
C ASN A 25 -16.97 -8.59 -31.12
N THR A 26 -15.69 -8.75 -30.75
CA THR A 26 -15.34 -9.37 -29.46
C THR A 26 -13.98 -8.95 -28.94
N VAL A 27 -13.91 -8.60 -27.67
CA VAL A 27 -12.65 -8.38 -26.95
C VAL A 27 -12.17 -9.71 -26.40
N LYS A 28 -10.94 -10.12 -26.72
CA LYS A 28 -10.33 -11.33 -26.15
C LYS A 28 -9.07 -11.00 -25.38
N THR A 29 -8.97 -11.53 -24.17
CA THR A 29 -7.75 -11.45 -23.35
C THR A 29 -6.58 -12.16 -24.02
N THR A 30 -5.38 -11.61 -23.85
CA THR A 30 -4.16 -12.20 -24.40
C THR A 30 -3.53 -13.21 -23.44
N HIS A 31 -2.83 -14.20 -23.99
CA HIS A 31 -2.03 -15.13 -23.20
C HIS A 31 -0.59 -14.65 -23.09
N CYS A 32 0.02 -14.81 -21.93
CA CYS A 32 1.42 -14.49 -21.71
C CYS A 32 2.34 -15.44 -22.48
N GLU A 33 3.32 -14.91 -23.20
CA GLU A 33 4.26 -15.72 -23.98
C GLU A 33 5.11 -16.66 -23.11
N GLN A 34 5.43 -16.24 -21.88
CA GLN A 34 6.28 -16.99 -20.94
C GLN A 34 5.51 -18.06 -20.16
N CYS A 35 4.38 -17.72 -19.53
CA CYS A 35 3.66 -18.66 -18.65
C CYS A 35 2.44 -19.32 -19.31
N LYS A 36 2.08 -18.93 -20.54
CA LYS A 36 0.93 -19.41 -21.34
C LYS A 36 -0.46 -19.23 -20.70
N LYS A 37 -0.54 -18.70 -19.47
CA LYS A 37 -1.79 -18.30 -18.82
C LYS A 37 -2.31 -16.96 -19.37
N VAL A 38 -3.58 -16.66 -19.13
CA VAL A 38 -4.17 -15.34 -19.41
C VAL A 38 -3.30 -14.26 -18.74
N ALA A 39 -2.92 -13.24 -19.52
CA ALA A 39 -1.96 -12.23 -19.12
C ALA A 39 -2.48 -11.39 -17.94
N ASP A 40 -3.75 -10.99 -18.02
CA ASP A 40 -4.46 -10.28 -16.97
C ASP A 40 -5.96 -10.57 -17.06
N LYS A 41 -6.52 -11.20 -16.02
CA LYS A 41 -7.97 -11.49 -15.93
C LYS A 41 -8.78 -10.29 -15.42
N TYR A 42 -8.15 -9.34 -14.73
CA TYR A 42 -8.85 -8.26 -14.03
C TYR A 42 -9.35 -7.15 -14.95
N ILE A 43 -8.94 -7.15 -16.23
CA ILE A 43 -9.44 -6.17 -17.20
C ILE A 43 -10.94 -6.32 -17.49
N GLU A 44 -11.53 -7.49 -17.20
CA GLU A 44 -12.96 -7.79 -17.36
C GLU A 44 -13.72 -7.65 -16.04
N PHE A 45 -13.03 -7.45 -14.92
CA PHE A 45 -13.64 -7.39 -13.59
C PHE A 45 -13.86 -5.95 -13.14
N GLU A 46 -14.90 -5.77 -12.33
CA GLU A 46 -15.17 -4.50 -11.64
C GLU A 46 -14.12 -4.20 -10.57
N GLU A 47 -13.89 -2.92 -10.29
CA GLU A 47 -12.82 -2.52 -9.37
C GLU A 47 -13.02 -3.01 -7.93
N LEU A 48 -14.27 -3.25 -7.52
CA LEU A 48 -14.58 -3.82 -6.19
C LEU A 48 -14.04 -5.25 -6.04
N ILE A 49 -14.13 -6.07 -7.08
CA ILE A 49 -13.59 -7.45 -7.05
C ILE A 49 -12.07 -7.41 -6.94
N ILE A 50 -11.43 -6.50 -7.69
CA ILE A 50 -9.98 -6.29 -7.63
C ILE A 50 -9.55 -5.85 -6.22
N LEU A 51 -10.32 -4.94 -5.61
CA LEU A 51 -10.09 -4.44 -4.25
C LEU A 51 -10.20 -5.57 -3.21
N LEU A 52 -11.21 -6.44 -3.33
CA LEU A 52 -11.36 -7.60 -2.46
C LEU A 52 -10.18 -8.57 -2.58
N ASP A 53 -9.75 -8.88 -3.80
CA ASP A 53 -8.58 -9.74 -4.01
C ASP A 53 -7.30 -9.08 -3.44
N ALA A 54 -7.17 -7.76 -3.51
CA ALA A 54 -6.07 -7.04 -2.86
C ALA A 54 -6.12 -7.10 -1.32
N LEU A 55 -7.32 -6.98 -0.74
CA LEU A 55 -7.54 -7.18 0.71
C LEU A 55 -7.29 -8.64 1.13
N LEU A 56 -7.49 -9.61 0.23
CA LEU A 56 -7.11 -11.01 0.43
C LEU A 56 -5.62 -11.29 0.14
N LEU A 57 -4.80 -10.23 -0.01
CA LEU A 57 -3.36 -10.33 -0.22
C LEU A 57 -2.98 -11.11 -1.50
N SER A 58 -3.83 -11.05 -2.53
CA SER A 58 -3.58 -11.70 -3.83
C SER A 58 -2.49 -10.97 -4.63
N GLN A 59 -1.32 -11.60 -4.79
CA GLN A 59 -0.21 -11.02 -5.57
C GLN A 59 -0.62 -10.61 -7.00
N GLN A 60 -1.59 -11.30 -7.61
CA GLN A 60 -2.08 -10.98 -8.95
C GLN A 60 -2.81 -9.63 -8.97
N ALA A 61 -3.62 -9.32 -7.95
CA ALA A 61 -4.32 -8.05 -7.84
C ALA A 61 -3.33 -6.89 -7.67
N PHE A 62 -2.30 -7.04 -6.82
CA PHE A 62 -1.24 -6.03 -6.67
C PHE A 62 -0.52 -5.73 -7.99
N ARG A 63 -0.20 -6.75 -8.80
CA ARG A 63 0.42 -6.55 -10.12
C ARG A 63 -0.49 -5.77 -11.06
N HIS A 64 -1.77 -6.11 -11.10
CA HIS A 64 -2.75 -5.38 -11.91
C HIS A 64 -2.84 -3.91 -11.47
N MET A 65 -3.05 -3.66 -10.18
CA MET A 65 -3.22 -2.30 -9.63
C MET A 65 -1.98 -1.40 -9.79
N ILE A 66 -0.78 -1.97 -9.68
CA ILE A 66 0.48 -1.20 -9.79
C ILE A 66 0.81 -0.89 -11.26
N TYR A 67 0.73 -1.90 -12.14
CA TYR A 67 1.30 -1.84 -13.49
C TYR A 67 0.28 -1.75 -14.62
N ASN A 68 -0.89 -2.37 -14.50
CA ASN A 68 -1.84 -2.51 -15.61
C ASN A 68 -3.01 -1.53 -15.54
N ASP A 69 -3.32 -0.99 -14.36
CA ASP A 69 -4.41 -0.03 -14.18
C ASP A 69 -3.96 1.45 -14.12
N SER A 70 -4.91 2.32 -14.47
CA SER A 70 -4.83 3.78 -14.47
C SER A 70 -4.79 4.43 -13.08
N PHE A 71 -5.01 3.66 -12.00
CA PHE A 71 -4.90 4.10 -10.61
C PHE A 71 -5.91 5.20 -10.18
N LYS A 72 -6.89 5.55 -11.03
CA LYS A 72 -7.84 6.66 -10.79
C LYS A 72 -8.76 6.46 -9.59
N LEU A 73 -9.15 5.21 -9.30
CA LEU A 73 -9.98 4.90 -8.15
C LEU A 73 -9.15 4.79 -6.87
N TYR A 74 -7.98 4.16 -6.95
CA TYR A 74 -7.18 3.81 -5.77
C TYR A 74 -6.65 5.03 -5.03
N TRP A 75 -6.30 6.13 -5.70
CA TRP A 75 -5.90 7.35 -5.00
C TRP A 75 -7.06 7.99 -4.22
N LYS A 76 -8.31 7.90 -4.73
CA LYS A 76 -9.50 8.38 -4.01
C LYS A 76 -9.78 7.52 -2.77
N ILE A 77 -9.71 6.20 -2.93
CA ILE A 77 -9.82 5.27 -1.80
C ILE A 77 -8.72 5.54 -0.77
N SER A 78 -7.48 5.77 -1.22
CA SER A 78 -6.37 6.13 -0.34
C SER A 78 -6.64 7.39 0.47
N LEU A 79 -7.27 8.40 -0.13
CA LEU A 79 -7.63 9.64 0.57
C LEU A 79 -8.66 9.35 1.67
N VAL A 80 -9.67 8.54 1.38
CA VAL A 80 -10.67 8.12 2.37
C VAL A 80 -10.01 7.34 3.51
N LEU A 81 -9.10 6.42 3.20
CA LEU A 81 -8.39 5.62 4.20
C LEU A 81 -7.43 6.46 5.05
N LEU A 82 -6.77 7.45 4.45
CA LEU A 82 -5.95 8.43 5.16
C LEU A 82 -6.80 9.20 6.17
N LEU A 83 -7.98 9.68 5.76
CA LEU A 83 -8.91 10.39 6.65
C LEU A 83 -9.44 9.48 7.75
N LEU A 84 -9.77 8.23 7.42
CA LEU A 84 -10.22 7.21 8.39
C LEU A 84 -9.14 6.94 9.45
N GLU A 85 -7.89 6.72 9.02
CA GLU A 85 -6.76 6.51 9.93
C GLU A 85 -6.51 7.75 10.80
N SER A 86 -6.61 8.95 10.22
CA SER A 86 -6.47 10.22 10.94
C SER A 86 -7.55 10.40 11.98
N PHE A 87 -8.80 10.07 11.64
CA PHE A 87 -9.92 10.10 12.56
C PHE A 87 -9.76 9.08 13.69
N ALA A 88 -9.32 7.86 13.38
CA ALA A 88 -9.05 6.82 14.39
C ALA A 88 -7.96 7.26 15.38
N LEU A 89 -6.85 7.84 14.90
CA LEU A 89 -5.77 8.36 15.75
C LEU A 89 -6.24 9.52 16.63
N CYS A 90 -6.98 10.47 16.06
CA CYS A 90 -7.50 11.62 16.79
C CYS A 90 -8.54 11.22 17.84
N ARG A 91 -9.34 10.19 17.57
CA ARG A 91 -10.27 9.61 18.56
C ARG A 91 -9.50 8.94 19.70
N GLN A 92 -8.45 8.19 19.40
CA GLN A 92 -7.61 7.53 20.40
C GLN A 92 -6.93 8.53 21.35
N ARG A 93 -6.28 9.58 20.82
CA ARG A 93 -5.60 10.60 21.64
C ARG A 93 -6.58 11.36 22.55
N ARG A 94 -7.85 11.47 22.15
CA ARG A 94 -8.87 12.15 22.96
C ARG A 94 -9.23 11.39 24.24
N ASP A 95 -9.23 10.07 24.18
CA ASP A 95 -9.48 9.24 25.37
C ASP A 95 -8.41 9.51 26.45
N ASP A 96 -7.19 9.91 26.04
CA ASP A 96 -6.06 10.17 26.93
C ASP A 96 -6.02 11.61 27.50
N GLU A 97 -6.49 12.64 26.78
CA GLU A 97 -6.19 14.06 27.06
C GLU A 97 -7.38 14.93 27.56
N SER A 98 -8.52 14.37 27.94
CA SER A 98 -9.75 15.04 28.48
C SER A 98 -10.80 15.52 27.46
N GLY A 99 -12.07 15.36 27.84
CA GLY A 99 -13.29 15.34 27.01
C GLY A 99 -13.75 16.63 26.31
N SER A 100 -12.84 17.50 25.89
CA SER A 100 -13.17 18.64 25.02
C SER A 100 -13.63 18.18 23.62
N PRO A 101 -14.51 18.92 22.91
CA PRO A 101 -14.91 18.57 21.55
C PRO A 101 -13.71 18.57 20.60
N VAL A 102 -13.76 17.77 19.51
CA VAL A 102 -12.68 17.73 18.51
C VAL A 102 -12.41 19.13 18.01
N ASN A 103 -11.27 19.69 18.38
CA ASN A 103 -10.80 20.91 17.75
C ASN A 103 -10.40 20.57 16.31
N GLU A 104 -10.90 21.34 15.35
CA GLU A 104 -10.59 21.21 13.93
C GLU A 104 -9.06 21.17 13.70
N LYS A 105 -8.32 21.97 14.47
CA LYS A 105 -6.86 22.00 14.47
C LYS A 105 -6.24 20.63 14.77
N SER A 106 -6.74 19.91 15.78
CA SER A 106 -6.21 18.60 16.17
C SER A 106 -6.43 17.57 15.06
N PHE A 107 -7.58 17.62 14.38
CA PHE A 107 -7.86 16.77 13.23
C PHE A 107 -6.87 17.02 12.08
N TYR A 108 -6.62 18.28 11.72
CA TYR A 108 -5.63 18.58 10.67
C TYR A 108 -4.21 18.14 11.03
N MET A 109 -3.82 18.20 12.30
CA MET A 109 -2.52 17.69 12.74
C MET A 109 -2.44 16.16 12.61
N CYS A 110 -3.51 15.41 12.92
CA CYS A 110 -3.57 13.97 12.67
C CYS A 110 -3.44 13.63 11.17
N VAL A 111 -4.12 14.40 10.31
CA VAL A 111 -4.03 14.23 8.85
C VAL A 111 -2.62 14.50 8.36
N LEU A 112 -2.01 15.61 8.78
CA LEU A 112 -0.64 15.96 8.41
C LEU A 112 0.36 14.89 8.88
N GLN A 113 0.17 14.35 10.09
CA GLN A 113 0.98 13.27 10.63
C GLN A 113 0.90 12.02 9.75
N ASN A 114 -0.30 11.60 9.33
CA ASN A 114 -0.45 10.42 8.45
C ASN A 114 0.11 10.64 7.04
N ILE A 115 -0.04 11.85 6.49
CA ILE A 115 0.61 12.21 5.21
C ILE A 115 2.12 12.10 5.35
N GLY A 116 2.67 12.65 6.45
CA GLY A 116 4.08 12.54 6.79
C GLY A 116 4.56 11.09 6.89
N ASP A 117 3.81 10.23 7.58
CA ASP A 117 4.10 8.79 7.70
C ASP A 117 4.16 8.09 6.33
N TYR A 118 3.24 8.43 5.42
CA TYR A 118 3.17 7.81 4.08
C TYR A 118 4.32 8.28 3.17
N VAL A 119 4.66 9.56 3.23
CA VAL A 119 5.82 10.11 2.53
C VAL A 119 7.11 9.51 3.09
N PHE A 120 7.23 9.45 4.42
CA PHE A 120 8.41 8.93 5.11
C PHE A 120 8.70 7.47 4.76
N ILE A 121 7.69 6.59 4.80
CA ILE A 121 7.90 5.19 4.41
C ILE A 121 8.25 5.04 2.92
N THR A 122 7.65 5.86 2.05
CA THR A 122 8.00 5.86 0.62
C THR A 122 9.47 6.26 0.40
N LEU A 123 9.95 7.27 1.12
CA LEU A 123 11.34 7.72 1.08
C LEU A 123 12.31 6.67 1.65
N LEU A 124 11.97 6.02 2.77
CA LEU A 124 12.78 4.93 3.32
C LEU A 124 12.87 3.75 2.35
N LEU A 125 11.76 3.37 1.73
CA LEU A 125 11.76 2.32 0.70
C LEU A 125 12.62 2.74 -0.50
N LEU A 126 12.50 3.98 -0.96
CA LEU A 126 13.34 4.50 -2.04
C LEU A 126 14.84 4.43 -1.67
N LEU A 127 15.20 4.88 -0.47
CA LEU A 127 16.58 4.86 0.04
C LEU A 127 17.14 3.43 0.12
N VAL A 128 16.43 2.50 0.75
CA VAL A 128 16.84 1.09 0.83
C VAL A 128 17.03 0.51 -0.57
N THR A 129 16.19 0.94 -1.50
CA THR A 129 16.17 0.47 -2.87
C THR A 129 17.35 0.98 -3.70
N THR A 130 17.77 2.24 -3.51
CA THR A 130 18.98 2.81 -4.14
C THR A 130 20.26 2.27 -3.50
N LEU A 131 20.30 2.14 -2.16
CA LEU A 131 21.45 1.61 -1.41
C LEU A 131 21.76 0.15 -1.77
N ARG A 132 20.74 -0.65 -2.10
CA ARG A 132 20.95 -2.05 -2.51
C ARG A 132 21.68 -2.19 -3.85
N GLY A 133 21.91 -1.10 -4.57
CA GLY A 133 22.75 -1.05 -5.79
C GLY A 133 22.27 -1.93 -6.96
N GLY A 134 21.13 -2.62 -6.82
CA GLY A 134 20.70 -3.67 -7.74
C GLY A 134 19.84 -3.19 -8.90
N ILE A 135 19.42 -1.93 -8.93
CA ILE A 135 18.35 -1.50 -9.84
C ILE A 135 18.92 -0.82 -11.07
N LYS A 136 18.69 -1.47 -12.22
CA LYS A 136 18.57 -0.77 -13.49
C LYS A 136 17.32 0.09 -13.39
N PHE A 137 17.50 1.39 -13.13
CA PHE A 137 16.38 2.32 -13.16
C PHE A 137 15.61 2.13 -14.47
N PRO A 138 14.27 2.13 -14.43
CA PRO A 138 13.53 2.23 -15.68
C PRO A 138 14.09 3.45 -16.42
N LYS A 139 14.31 3.34 -17.74
CA LYS A 139 14.90 4.44 -18.53
C LYS A 139 14.11 5.76 -18.42
N ALA A 140 12.89 5.71 -17.85
CA ALA A 140 12.04 6.84 -17.47
C ALA A 140 12.51 7.63 -16.21
N GLY A 141 13.59 7.21 -15.53
CA GLY A 141 14.21 7.96 -14.43
C GLY A 141 13.66 7.65 -13.02
N LEU A 142 14.28 8.28 -12.01
CA LEU A 142 13.96 8.10 -10.58
C LEU A 142 12.50 8.42 -10.26
N GLY A 143 11.92 9.46 -10.88
CA GLY A 143 10.55 9.89 -10.62
C GLY A 143 9.48 8.84 -10.97
N SER A 144 9.62 8.15 -12.10
CA SER A 144 8.70 7.06 -12.48
C SER A 144 8.76 5.89 -11.49
N PHE A 145 9.94 5.60 -10.96
CA PHE A 145 10.13 4.59 -9.93
C PHE A 145 9.51 5.03 -8.60
N THR A 146 9.69 6.28 -8.19
CA THR A 146 9.06 6.86 -6.98
C THR A 146 7.53 6.80 -7.07
N ILE A 147 6.93 7.11 -8.22
CA ILE A 147 5.48 6.98 -8.42
C ILE A 147 5.03 5.52 -8.24
N THR A 148 5.81 4.56 -8.76
CA THR A 148 5.52 3.13 -8.61
C THR A 148 5.57 2.69 -7.14
N LEU A 149 6.55 3.17 -6.37
CA LEU A 149 6.63 2.93 -4.93
C LEU A 149 5.48 3.59 -4.18
N LEU A 150 5.10 4.82 -4.54
CA LEU A 150 3.97 5.51 -3.94
C LEU A 150 2.66 4.73 -4.18
N LYS A 151 2.45 4.22 -5.40
CA LYS A 151 1.32 3.33 -5.69
C LYS A 151 1.32 2.10 -4.77
N ALA A 152 2.47 1.46 -4.59
CA ALA A 152 2.61 0.29 -3.73
C ALA A 152 2.27 0.60 -2.26
N VAL A 153 2.75 1.73 -1.73
CA VAL A 153 2.43 2.19 -0.36
C VAL A 153 0.93 2.49 -0.23
N VAL A 154 0.36 3.22 -1.18
CA VAL A 154 -1.08 3.51 -1.20
C VAL A 154 -1.92 2.23 -1.20
N ILE A 155 -1.60 1.26 -2.06
CA ILE A 155 -2.32 -0.02 -2.13
C ILE A 155 -2.14 -0.82 -0.83
N SER A 156 -0.97 -0.77 -0.20
CA SER A 156 -0.75 -1.48 1.07
C SER A 156 -1.67 -0.99 2.19
N ASN A 157 -1.99 0.32 2.18
CA ASN A 157 -2.88 0.94 3.16
C ASN A 157 -4.36 0.56 2.99
N LEU A 158 -4.75 -0.22 1.96
CA LEU A 158 -6.12 -0.74 1.83
C LEU A 158 -6.57 -1.52 3.08
N SER A 159 -5.63 -2.14 3.78
CA SER A 159 -5.83 -2.81 5.06
C SER A 159 -6.47 -1.94 6.15
N LYS A 160 -6.34 -0.62 6.05
CA LYS A 160 -6.93 0.35 7.00
C LYS A 160 -8.46 0.36 6.96
N PHE A 161 -9.10 -0.22 5.93
CA PHE A 161 -10.54 -0.48 5.96
C PHE A 161 -10.97 -1.27 7.20
N PHE A 162 -10.11 -2.18 7.66
CA PHE A 162 -10.36 -2.95 8.86
C PHE A 162 -10.36 -2.10 10.14
N LEU A 163 -10.08 -0.79 10.12
CA LEU A 163 -10.27 0.09 11.27
C LEU A 163 -11.73 0.46 11.54
N LEU A 164 -12.64 0.29 10.57
CA LEU A 164 -14.05 0.66 10.73
C LEU A 164 -14.75 -0.07 11.88
N PRO A 165 -14.61 -1.40 12.06
CA PRO A 165 -15.26 -2.11 13.17
C PRO A 165 -14.85 -1.56 14.54
N ILE A 166 -13.55 -1.35 14.78
CA ILE A 166 -13.10 -0.82 16.06
C ILE A 166 -13.54 0.64 16.28
N LEU A 167 -13.68 1.42 15.21
CA LEU A 167 -14.16 2.79 15.30
C LEU A 167 -15.64 2.89 15.68
N VAL A 168 -16.47 1.97 15.16
CA VAL A 168 -17.91 1.91 15.43
C VAL A 168 -18.19 1.25 16.79
N TRP A 169 -17.48 0.16 17.11
CA TRP A 169 -17.78 -0.68 18.27
C TRP A 169 -16.89 -0.43 19.49
N ARG A 170 -16.04 0.61 19.47
CA ARG A 170 -15.06 0.96 20.52
C ARG A 170 -15.62 0.84 21.95
N ASN A 171 -16.79 1.43 22.20
CA ASN A 171 -17.39 1.51 23.55
C ASN A 171 -17.83 0.15 24.11
N ASN A 172 -18.02 -0.84 23.24
CA ASN A 172 -18.47 -2.19 23.60
C ASN A 172 -17.32 -3.21 23.60
N THR A 173 -16.09 -2.77 23.36
CA THR A 173 -14.90 -3.63 23.31
C THR A 173 -14.00 -3.38 24.51
N THR A 174 -13.40 -4.43 25.05
CA THR A 174 -12.37 -4.31 26.09
C THR A 174 -11.08 -3.71 25.51
N ASP A 175 -10.23 -3.14 26.37
CA ASP A 175 -8.93 -2.60 25.96
C ASP A 175 -8.07 -3.67 25.27
N LEU A 176 -8.08 -4.90 25.80
CA LEU A 176 -7.41 -6.04 25.19
C LEU A 176 -7.96 -6.34 23.78
N GLY A 177 -9.29 -6.35 23.62
CA GLY A 177 -9.93 -6.56 22.32
C GLY A 177 -9.54 -5.48 21.30
N SER A 178 -9.49 -4.23 21.74
CA SER A 178 -9.04 -3.10 20.92
C SER A 178 -7.57 -3.26 20.50
N GLN A 179 -6.68 -3.62 21.42
CA GLN A 179 -5.25 -3.83 21.14
C GLN A 179 -5.03 -4.99 20.15
N LEU A 180 -5.70 -6.13 20.35
CA LEU A 180 -5.63 -7.28 19.45
C LEU A 180 -6.07 -6.90 18.03
N HIS A 181 -7.17 -6.14 17.92
CA HIS A 181 -7.66 -5.66 16.65
C HIS A 181 -6.64 -4.73 15.97
N TYR A 182 -6.08 -3.75 16.68
CA TYR A 182 -5.02 -2.89 16.13
C TYR A 182 -3.80 -3.70 15.68
N MET A 183 -3.37 -4.70 16.45
CA MET A 183 -2.28 -5.60 16.07
C MET A 183 -2.59 -6.40 14.79
N LEU A 184 -3.85 -6.85 14.63
CA LEU A 184 -4.27 -7.55 13.41
C LEU A 184 -4.20 -6.63 12.19
N VAL A 185 -4.72 -5.40 12.31
CA VAL A 185 -4.71 -4.41 11.23
C VAL A 185 -3.28 -4.01 10.85
N THR A 186 -2.41 -3.77 11.83
CA THR A 186 -1.00 -3.42 11.56
C THR A 186 -0.22 -4.58 10.95
N SER A 187 -0.46 -5.81 11.42
CA SER A 187 0.15 -7.03 10.84
C SER A 187 -0.30 -7.24 9.40
N HIS A 188 -1.60 -7.07 9.12
CA HIS A 188 -2.12 -7.15 7.77
C HIS A 188 -1.50 -6.06 6.87
N ASN A 189 -1.38 -4.82 7.36
CA ASN A 189 -0.73 -3.74 6.62
C ASN A 189 0.73 -4.07 6.29
N LEU A 190 1.47 -4.66 7.23
CA LEU A 190 2.85 -5.12 7.01
C LEU A 190 2.91 -6.21 5.93
N CYS A 191 2.06 -7.23 5.99
CA CYS A 191 1.98 -8.26 4.96
C CYS A 191 1.66 -7.67 3.58
N SER A 192 0.70 -6.74 3.53
CA SER A 192 0.32 -6.01 2.33
C SER A 192 1.48 -5.21 1.74
N LEU A 193 2.25 -4.51 2.58
CA LEU A 193 3.43 -3.75 2.18
C LEU A 193 4.55 -4.64 1.63
N ILE A 194 4.81 -5.79 2.28
CA ILE A 194 5.80 -6.77 1.81
C ILE A 194 5.41 -7.27 0.42
N LEU A 195 4.15 -7.66 0.22
CA LEU A 195 3.66 -8.15 -1.08
C LEU A 195 3.70 -7.08 -2.17
N ALA A 196 3.27 -5.85 -1.86
CA ALA A 196 3.32 -4.73 -2.79
C ALA A 196 4.77 -4.43 -3.20
N TYR A 197 5.70 -4.40 -2.24
CA TYR A 197 7.11 -4.17 -2.51
C TYR A 197 7.76 -5.34 -3.26
N GLU A 198 7.38 -6.58 -2.98
CA GLU A 198 7.82 -7.75 -3.76
C GLU A 198 7.38 -7.66 -5.22
N VAL A 199 6.15 -7.19 -5.47
CA VAL A 199 5.65 -6.95 -6.83
C VAL A 199 6.48 -5.90 -7.55
N VAL A 200 6.85 -4.81 -6.86
CA VAL A 200 7.73 -3.78 -7.43
C VAL A 200 9.17 -4.30 -7.64
N GLY A 201 9.67 -5.11 -6.71
CA GLY A 201 11.02 -5.66 -6.69
C GLY A 201 11.24 -6.92 -7.52
N ALA A 202 10.18 -7.54 -8.04
CA ALA A 202 10.21 -8.79 -8.82
C ALA A 202 11.10 -8.73 -10.07
N SER A 203 11.48 -7.53 -10.50
CA SER A 203 12.38 -7.29 -11.62
C SER A 203 13.87 -7.56 -11.28
N VAL A 204 14.28 -7.66 -10.01
CA VAL A 204 15.70 -7.45 -9.65
C VAL A 204 16.39 -8.46 -8.70
N SER A 205 15.72 -9.38 -7.98
CA SER A 205 16.43 -10.17 -6.94
C SER A 205 16.11 -11.67 -6.89
N ARG A 206 17.17 -12.49 -6.89
CA ARG A 206 17.18 -13.94 -6.62
C ARG A 206 16.93 -14.29 -5.13
N LYS A 207 16.94 -13.29 -4.21
CA LYS A 207 16.79 -13.49 -2.75
C LYS A 207 15.56 -12.75 -2.18
N ARG A 208 14.37 -13.32 -2.38
CA ARG A 208 13.07 -12.75 -1.90
C ARG A 208 13.02 -12.54 -0.38
N TRP A 209 13.59 -13.47 0.38
CA TRP A 209 13.59 -13.41 1.85
C TRP A 209 14.31 -12.18 2.40
N LEU A 210 15.43 -11.80 1.78
CA LEU A 210 16.15 -10.58 2.17
C LEU A 210 15.31 -9.34 1.90
N THR A 211 14.59 -9.28 0.78
CA THR A 211 13.74 -8.12 0.47
C THR A 211 12.61 -7.96 1.47
N SER A 212 12.00 -9.07 1.91
CA SER A 212 10.96 -9.03 2.95
C SER A 212 11.52 -8.59 4.30
N LEU A 213 12.71 -9.06 4.70
CA LEU A 213 13.39 -8.61 5.93
C LEU A 213 13.69 -7.10 5.93
N PHE A 214 14.11 -6.54 4.81
CA PHE A 214 14.34 -5.09 4.71
C PHE A 214 13.04 -4.29 4.84
N VAL A 215 11.94 -4.74 4.23
CA VAL A 215 10.64 -4.08 4.36
C VAL A 215 10.15 -4.14 5.81
N ILE A 216 10.33 -5.27 6.49
CA ILE A 216 10.04 -5.40 7.93
C ILE A 216 10.88 -4.40 8.73
N GLY A 217 12.19 -4.32 8.47
CA GLY A 217 13.07 -3.35 9.14
C GLY A 217 12.64 -1.90 8.93
N VAL A 218 12.28 -1.52 7.70
CA VAL A 218 11.75 -0.18 7.39
C VAL A 218 10.44 0.11 8.13
N PHE A 219 9.53 -0.87 8.16
CA PHE A 219 8.26 -0.73 8.87
C PHE A 219 8.47 -0.58 10.39
N LEU A 220 9.32 -1.41 10.99
CA LEU A 220 9.65 -1.33 12.41
C LEU A 220 10.35 -0.02 12.76
N LEU A 221 11.26 0.47 11.91
CA LEU A 221 11.90 1.76 12.09
C LEU A 221 10.89 2.90 12.08
N LYS A 222 9.93 2.87 11.15
CA LYS A 222 8.85 3.86 11.06
C LYS A 222 7.97 3.84 12.32
N GLU A 223 7.54 2.67 12.79
CA GLU A 223 6.74 2.57 14.01
C GLU A 223 7.55 2.98 15.27
N TYR A 224 8.84 2.62 15.35
CA TYR A 224 9.73 3.04 16.43
C TYR A 224 9.87 4.57 16.50
N LEU A 225 10.15 5.22 15.37
CA LEU A 225 10.28 6.68 15.32
C LEU A 225 8.96 7.39 15.67
N LYS A 226 7.82 6.81 15.28
CA LYS A 226 6.49 7.31 15.67
C LYS A 226 6.28 7.25 17.19
N LEU A 227 6.70 6.16 17.84
CA LEU A 227 6.64 6.03 19.30
C LEU A 227 7.56 7.01 20.01
N VAL A 228 8.78 7.20 19.50
CA VAL A 228 9.74 8.17 20.06
C VAL A 228 9.21 9.60 19.94
N ALA A 229 8.64 9.97 18.79
CA ALA A 229 8.04 11.29 18.58
C ALA A 229 6.84 11.53 19.53
N ALA A 230 6.00 10.51 19.76
CA ALA A 230 4.90 10.60 20.72
C ALA A 230 5.39 10.85 22.15
N ARG A 231 6.43 10.12 22.59
CA ARG A 231 7.02 10.28 23.92
C ARG A 231 7.68 11.65 24.10
N HIS A 232 8.38 12.15 23.08
CA HIS A 232 9.00 13.47 23.11
C HIS A 232 7.95 14.59 23.19
N SER A 233 6.82 14.44 22.50
CA SER A 233 5.72 15.40 22.60
C SER A 233 5.12 15.49 24.00
N GLN A 234 5.03 14.37 24.72
CA GLN A 234 4.53 14.33 26.10
C GLN A 234 5.50 14.99 27.08
N ASN A 235 6.82 14.80 26.89
CA ASN A 235 7.85 15.38 27.76
C ASN A 235 8.00 16.90 27.64
N ILE A 236 7.61 17.53 26.52
CA ILE A 236 7.65 19.00 26.36
C ILE A 236 6.44 19.67 27.06
N LEU A 237 5.34 18.94 27.22
CA LEU A 237 4.10 19.44 27.82
C LEU A 237 4.03 19.24 29.34
N ALA A 238 5.01 18.56 29.94
CA ALA A 238 5.17 18.36 31.38
C ALA A 238 6.22 19.33 31.95
#